data_AF-A0A9E0MQ42-F1
#
_entry.id   AF-A0A9E0MQ42-F1
#
_cell.length_a   1.000
_cell.length_b   1.000
_cell.length_c   1.000
_cell.angle_alpha   90.00
_cell.angle_beta   90.00
_cell.angle_gamma   90.00
#
_symmetry.space_group_name_H-M   'P 1'
#
loop_
_entity.id
_entity.type
_entity.pdbx_description
1 polymer ?
#
loop_
_entity_poly.entity_id
_entity_poly.type
_entity_poly.pdbx_seq_one_letter_code
_entity_poly.pdbx_strand_id
1 'polypeptide(L)'
;MTRDPARASLLTRRTTRREQERDRARRRGSARWACRSGSPWTPGLAHGSQILALVGLAACADGRADDRPARPAPGPAAPAASTPAPSATPPASAGGGETCLGVADRGIWSDLDDQIALALPTGLTPARVRVTRDPTRPLLVLWVDDWPTKPYPLGGPATLTVGDQTLALRPGDRAELAPLLTADRLTVAAATPDRDRDGLPDVLDALIGARKTVQNADAYRGGYESIPFPMGDVPRDHGVCTDVIVRALRNAGIDLQAALQADLRRARSAYPMVKGRGDPNIDHRRVKTLLPYLRRHLETHSPAIDDPADPIRPGDLILFDTFPSRSGPDHIGIASERAGDSGLPLIINNWTDGTVTTEMDLLAWVPVTHRFRLR
;
A
#
# COMPACT_ATOMS: atom_id res chain seq x y z
N MET A 1 -9.34 -3.28 65.09
CA MET A 1 -8.87 -1.97 64.59
C MET A 1 -7.35 -1.99 64.57
N THR A 2 -6.74 -2.23 63.40
CA THR A 2 -5.32 -1.94 63.12
C THR A 2 -5.22 -1.69 61.62
N ARG A 3 -4.91 -0.44 61.22
CA ARG A 3 -4.72 -0.03 59.83
C ARG A 3 -3.25 -0.22 59.47
N ASP A 4 -3.01 -0.95 58.39
CA ASP A 4 -1.68 -1.20 57.82
C ASP A 4 -1.14 0.06 57.09
N PRO A 5 0.03 0.61 57.47
CA PRO A 5 0.59 1.84 56.91
C PRO A 5 1.19 1.68 55.49
N ALA A 6 1.30 0.46 54.94
CA ALA A 6 1.93 0.24 53.63
C ALA A 6 1.07 0.69 52.42
N ARG A 7 -0.25 0.86 52.58
CA ARG A 7 -1.16 1.24 51.48
C ARG A 7 -1.24 2.75 51.19
N ALA A 8 -0.75 3.60 52.09
CA ALA A 8 -0.78 5.05 51.90
C ALA A 8 0.37 5.60 51.04
N SER A 9 1.46 4.85 50.85
CA SER A 9 2.67 5.33 50.14
C SER A 9 2.63 5.13 48.62
N LEU A 10 1.77 4.22 48.13
CA LEU A 10 1.67 3.90 46.70
C LEU A 10 0.71 4.82 45.92
N LEU A 11 -0.29 5.42 46.59
CA LEU A 11 -1.18 6.39 45.94
C LEU A 11 -0.52 7.77 45.76
N THR A 12 0.31 8.21 46.70
CA THR A 12 1.01 9.52 46.63
C THR A 12 2.15 9.54 45.60
N ARG A 13 2.72 8.38 45.25
CA ARG A 13 3.76 8.28 44.19
C ARG A 13 3.18 8.22 42.77
N ARG A 14 1.89 7.87 42.60
CA ARG A 14 1.23 7.84 41.28
C ARG A 14 0.65 9.19 40.86
N THR A 15 0.26 10.04 41.81
CA THR A 15 -0.24 11.40 41.53
C THR A 15 0.88 12.37 41.14
N THR A 16 2.05 12.29 41.78
CA THR A 16 3.17 13.22 41.51
C THR A 16 3.84 13.01 40.14
N ARG A 17 3.83 11.78 39.60
CA ARG A 17 4.36 11.50 38.25
C ARG A 17 3.45 12.02 37.13
N ARG A 18 2.12 11.95 37.31
CA ARG A 18 1.15 12.49 36.34
C ARG A 18 1.10 14.02 36.33
N GLU A 19 1.43 14.69 37.44
CA GLU A 19 1.57 16.16 37.47
C GLU A 19 2.89 16.62 36.84
N GLN A 20 4.01 15.91 37.06
CA GLN A 20 5.30 16.25 36.44
C GLN A 20 5.33 16.03 34.91
N GLU A 21 4.57 15.05 34.40
CA GLU A 21 4.43 14.82 32.94
C GLU A 21 3.51 15.87 32.29
N ARG A 22 2.47 16.36 32.98
CA ARG A 22 1.64 17.48 32.51
C ARG A 22 2.38 18.82 32.48
N ASP A 23 3.31 19.05 33.41
CA ASP A 23 4.08 20.29 33.49
C ASP A 23 5.22 20.34 32.44
N ARG A 24 5.75 19.17 32.03
CA ARG A 24 6.67 19.07 30.87
C ARG A 24 5.97 19.29 29.52
N ALA A 25 4.70 18.88 29.39
CA ALA A 25 3.91 19.15 28.19
C ALA A 25 3.52 20.64 28.07
N ARG A 26 3.29 21.35 29.18
CA ARG A 26 3.00 22.79 29.17
C ARG A 26 4.21 23.67 28.85
N ARG A 27 5.44 23.21 29.12
CA ARG A 27 6.68 23.97 28.84
C ARG A 27 7.20 23.86 27.39
N ARG A 28 6.61 23.02 26.55
CA ARG A 28 6.98 22.89 25.12
C ARG A 28 6.00 23.57 24.16
N GLY A 29 4.98 24.26 24.68
CA GLY A 29 3.96 24.96 23.90
C GLY A 29 3.91 26.46 24.20
N SER A 30 4.99 27.20 23.94
CA SER A 30 4.92 28.66 23.93
C SER A 30 5.98 29.29 23.02
N ALA A 31 5.67 29.38 21.73
CA ALA A 31 6.23 30.40 20.85
C ALA A 31 5.05 31.09 20.14
N ARG A 32 4.39 32.01 20.84
CA ARG A 32 3.42 32.93 20.24
C ARG A 32 4.19 34.03 19.54
N TRP A 33 4.04 34.12 18.22
CA TRP A 33 4.31 35.34 17.48
C TRP A 33 3.27 36.39 17.86
N ALA A 34 3.76 37.55 18.33
CA ALA A 34 2.93 38.67 18.72
C ALA A 34 2.59 39.53 17.48
N CYS A 35 1.29 39.64 17.17
CA CYS A 35 0.76 40.71 16.34
C CYS A 35 0.59 41.95 17.21
N ARG A 36 1.21 43.08 16.84
CA ARG A 36 0.80 44.41 17.29
C ARG A 36 0.51 45.28 16.08
N SER A 37 -0.70 45.81 16.08
CA SER A 37 -1.24 46.85 15.21
C SER A 37 -0.68 48.22 15.54
N GLY A 38 -0.47 49.05 14.51
CA GLY A 38 -0.30 50.51 14.63
C GLY A 38 0.18 51.18 13.33
N SER A 39 -0.73 51.84 12.61
CA SER A 39 -0.44 52.97 11.69
C SER A 39 -0.42 54.30 12.51
N PRO A 40 -0.15 55.54 11.98
CA PRO A 40 0.10 55.99 10.59
C PRO A 40 1.25 57.05 10.35
N TRP A 41 1.55 57.33 9.05
CA TRP A 41 2.09 58.57 8.40
C TRP A 41 3.61 58.97 8.47
N THR A 42 4.39 58.82 7.36
CA THR A 42 4.95 59.79 6.34
C THR A 42 6.22 60.58 6.71
N PRO A 43 7.07 61.09 5.76
CA PRO A 43 7.56 60.56 4.46
C PRO A 43 9.11 60.68 4.28
N GLY A 44 9.70 60.08 3.24
CA GLY A 44 11.08 60.38 2.84
C GLY A 44 11.64 59.53 1.68
N LEU A 45 11.68 60.13 0.48
CA LEU A 45 12.70 60.11 -0.59
C LEU A 45 13.78 58.99 -0.57
N ALA A 46 14.25 58.36 -1.67
CA ALA A 46 14.01 58.42 -3.10
C ALA A 46 14.93 57.37 -3.80
N HIS A 47 14.77 57.21 -5.13
CA HIS A 47 15.60 56.49 -6.13
C HIS A 47 15.38 54.96 -6.14
N GLY A 48 14.80 54.32 -7.17
CA GLY A 48 14.93 54.41 -8.65
C GLY A 48 15.43 53.04 -9.11
N SER A 49 14.97 52.31 -10.12
CA SER A 49 14.04 52.45 -11.26
C SER A 49 13.49 51.04 -11.58
N GLN A 50 12.19 50.86 -11.80
CA GLN A 50 11.50 50.59 -13.09
C GLN A 50 12.16 49.51 -13.97
N ILE A 51 11.44 48.47 -14.43
CA ILE A 51 10.47 48.54 -15.55
C ILE A 51 9.31 47.55 -15.36
N LEU A 52 8.09 48.03 -15.64
CA LEU A 52 6.82 47.29 -15.68
C LEU A 52 6.31 47.20 -17.12
N ALA A 53 5.59 46.10 -17.40
CA ALA A 53 4.76 45.83 -18.56
C ALA A 53 3.57 46.79 -18.73
N LEU A 54 2.94 46.77 -19.92
CA LEU A 54 1.49 46.85 -20.24
C LEU A 54 1.33 47.20 -21.74
N VAL A 55 0.73 46.36 -22.59
CA VAL A 55 -0.72 46.24 -22.93
C VAL A 55 -1.41 47.58 -23.25
N GLY A 56 -1.98 47.67 -24.45
CA GLY A 56 -2.94 48.72 -24.86
C GLY A 56 -3.77 48.29 -26.08
N LEU A 57 -5.09 48.30 -25.93
CA LEU A 57 -6.13 47.94 -26.90
C LEU A 57 -6.51 49.09 -27.86
N ALA A 58 -6.90 48.70 -29.09
CA ALA A 58 -8.05 49.10 -29.93
C ALA A 58 -8.41 50.58 -30.22
N ALA A 59 -8.62 50.90 -31.51
CA ALA A 59 -9.84 51.52 -32.07
C ALA A 59 -9.80 51.62 -33.62
N CYS A 60 -10.99 51.60 -34.25
CA CYS A 60 -11.28 51.49 -35.68
C CYS A 60 -11.44 52.85 -36.40
N ALA A 61 -11.23 52.91 -37.73
CA ALA A 61 -12.24 53.26 -38.78
C ALA A 61 -11.62 53.79 -40.12
N ASP A 62 -12.14 53.21 -41.21
CA ASP A 62 -12.42 53.71 -42.59
C ASP A 62 -11.37 54.39 -43.50
N GLY A 63 -11.31 53.89 -44.75
CA GLY A 63 -10.85 54.66 -45.93
C GLY A 63 -10.30 53.81 -47.08
N ARG A 64 -11.07 53.70 -48.17
CA ARG A 64 -10.77 52.97 -49.43
C ARG A 64 -9.51 53.47 -50.16
N ALA A 65 -8.75 52.55 -50.76
CA ALA A 65 -8.33 52.59 -52.17
C ALA A 65 -7.68 51.24 -52.56
N ASP A 66 -8.16 50.68 -53.67
CA ASP A 66 -7.59 49.51 -54.36
C ASP A 66 -6.20 49.88 -54.91
N ASP A 67 -5.19 49.09 -54.59
CA ASP A 67 -4.04 48.85 -55.46
C ASP A 67 -3.42 47.50 -55.11
N ARG A 68 -3.69 46.49 -55.93
CA ARG A 68 -3.03 45.18 -55.85
C ARG A 68 -1.71 45.22 -56.62
N PRO A 69 -0.62 44.77 -56.00
CA PRO A 69 0.41 44.03 -56.70
C PRO A 69 0.46 42.56 -56.24
N ALA A 70 1.05 41.74 -57.10
CA ALA A 70 0.95 40.29 -57.15
C ALA A 70 1.37 39.52 -55.88
N ARG A 71 0.69 38.39 -55.67
CA ARG A 71 0.91 37.43 -54.58
C ARG A 71 2.20 36.63 -54.82
N PRO A 72 3.20 36.63 -53.92
CA PRO A 72 4.30 35.69 -53.99
C PRO A 72 3.87 34.31 -53.46
N ALA A 73 4.47 33.26 -54.03
CA ALA A 73 4.20 31.85 -53.75
C ALA A 73 4.46 31.47 -52.27
N PRO A 74 3.75 30.47 -51.71
CA PRO A 74 3.98 30.03 -50.35
C PRO A 74 5.34 29.31 -50.26
N GLY A 75 6.21 29.82 -49.38
CA GLY A 75 7.45 29.15 -48.97
C GLY A 75 7.17 27.86 -48.18
N PRO A 76 8.16 26.95 -48.11
CA PRO A 76 7.96 25.60 -47.60
C PRO A 76 7.64 25.58 -46.10
N ALA A 77 6.74 24.67 -45.73
CA ALA A 77 6.33 24.43 -44.35
C ALA A 77 7.53 24.08 -43.45
N ALA A 78 7.56 24.69 -42.26
CA ALA A 78 8.52 24.36 -41.21
C ALA A 78 8.34 22.90 -40.75
N PRO A 79 9.43 22.18 -40.44
CA PRO A 79 9.37 20.76 -40.14
C PRO A 79 8.68 20.50 -38.80
N ALA A 80 7.91 19.41 -38.77
CA ALA A 80 7.25 18.89 -37.58
C ALA A 80 8.26 18.65 -36.45
N ALA A 81 7.94 19.13 -35.26
CA ALA A 81 8.70 18.82 -34.05
C ALA A 81 8.62 17.30 -33.80
N SER A 82 9.78 16.66 -33.90
CA SER A 82 9.98 15.25 -33.65
C SER A 82 9.64 14.90 -32.21
N THR A 83 8.70 13.96 -32.04
CA THR A 83 8.42 13.25 -30.79
C THR A 83 9.72 12.65 -30.23
N PRO A 84 10.09 12.87 -28.95
CA PRO A 84 11.22 12.17 -28.37
C PRO A 84 10.84 10.69 -28.18
N ALA A 85 11.68 9.81 -28.71
CA ALA A 85 11.59 8.37 -28.50
C ALA A 85 11.73 8.03 -26.99
N PRO A 86 11.06 6.97 -26.50
CA PRO A 86 11.26 6.50 -25.14
C PRO A 86 12.65 5.89 -25.02
N SER A 87 13.56 6.61 -24.37
CA SER A 87 14.93 6.15 -24.13
C SER A 87 15.13 5.76 -22.67
N ALA A 88 15.78 4.62 -22.51
CA ALA A 88 16.35 4.01 -21.31
C ALA A 88 15.39 3.24 -20.39
N THR A 89 15.19 1.96 -20.74
CA THR A 89 15.08 0.86 -19.77
C THR A 89 16.12 1.07 -18.66
N PRO A 90 15.73 1.03 -17.36
CA PRO A 90 16.71 1.03 -16.29
C PRO A 90 17.63 -0.19 -16.43
N PRO A 91 18.92 -0.09 -16.07
CA PRO A 91 19.84 -1.21 -16.19
C PRO A 91 19.30 -2.38 -15.37
N ALA A 92 19.10 -3.52 -16.04
CA ALA A 92 18.87 -4.78 -15.38
C ALA A 92 19.98 -4.96 -14.33
N SER A 93 19.59 -4.98 -13.06
CA SER A 93 20.50 -5.30 -11.98
C SER A 93 21.08 -6.67 -12.26
N ALA A 94 22.38 -6.71 -12.55
CA ALA A 94 23.16 -7.93 -12.61
C ALA A 94 23.22 -8.54 -11.21
N GLY A 95 22.28 -9.44 -10.92
CA GLY A 95 22.29 -10.38 -9.81
C GLY A 95 21.82 -11.72 -10.36
N GLY A 96 22.52 -12.82 -10.04
CA GLY A 96 22.17 -14.15 -10.53
C GLY A 96 20.67 -14.40 -10.36
N GLY A 97 20.00 -14.76 -11.45
CA GLY A 97 18.54 -14.86 -11.50
C GLY A 97 18.01 -15.62 -10.29
N GLU A 98 17.13 -14.98 -9.54
CA GLU A 98 16.41 -15.60 -8.44
C GLU A 98 15.71 -16.87 -8.95
N THR A 99 15.97 -18.01 -8.31
CA THR A 99 15.52 -19.33 -8.80
C THR A 99 14.26 -19.84 -8.09
N CYS A 100 13.71 -19.05 -7.17
CA CYS A 100 12.49 -19.33 -6.40
C CYS A 100 11.30 -18.50 -6.90
N LEU A 101 11.16 -18.37 -8.23
CA LEU A 101 10.06 -17.65 -8.86
C LEU A 101 8.89 -18.58 -9.08
N GLY A 102 7.69 -18.13 -8.75
CA GLY A 102 6.45 -18.80 -9.10
C GLY A 102 5.64 -19.26 -7.90
N VAL A 103 4.35 -18.96 -7.92
CA VAL A 103 3.34 -19.45 -6.97
C VAL A 103 2.36 -20.40 -7.66
N ALA A 104 1.73 -21.30 -6.90
CA ALA A 104 0.57 -22.07 -7.37
C ALA A 104 -0.65 -21.49 -6.66
N ASP A 105 -1.36 -20.61 -7.35
CA ASP A 105 -2.37 -19.70 -6.81
C ASP A 105 -3.62 -19.73 -7.70
N ARG A 106 -4.80 -19.54 -7.12
CA ARG A 106 -6.08 -19.44 -7.83
C ARG A 106 -6.74 -18.05 -7.69
N GLY A 107 -5.97 -16.99 -7.77
CA GLY A 107 -6.48 -15.63 -7.70
C GLY A 107 -6.55 -14.85 -9.03
N ILE A 108 -6.04 -13.62 -8.99
CA ILE A 108 -5.99 -12.71 -10.15
C ILE A 108 -4.79 -13.02 -11.05
N TRP A 109 -4.91 -12.75 -12.34
CA TRP A 109 -3.77 -12.69 -13.29
C TRP A 109 -2.79 -13.86 -13.19
N SER A 110 -3.28 -15.07 -13.47
CA SER A 110 -2.46 -16.29 -13.44
C SER A 110 -1.26 -16.26 -14.41
N ASP A 111 -1.28 -15.37 -15.40
CA ASP A 111 -0.13 -15.09 -16.28
C ASP A 111 1.08 -14.48 -15.54
N LEU A 112 0.89 -13.97 -14.32
CA LEU A 112 1.95 -13.45 -13.47
C LEU A 112 2.46 -14.45 -12.43
N ASP A 113 1.81 -15.61 -12.26
CA ASP A 113 2.10 -16.55 -11.18
C ASP A 113 3.58 -16.92 -11.14
N ASP A 114 4.13 -17.31 -12.29
CA ASP A 114 5.54 -17.70 -12.48
C ASP A 114 6.56 -16.56 -12.28
N GLN A 115 6.09 -15.32 -12.13
CA GLN A 115 6.93 -14.13 -11.94
C GLN A 115 6.95 -13.65 -10.48
N ILE A 116 6.08 -14.19 -9.62
CA ILE A 116 5.99 -13.77 -8.23
C ILE A 116 7.11 -14.39 -7.41
N ALA A 117 7.84 -13.51 -6.72
CA ALA A 117 8.81 -13.84 -5.70
C ALA A 117 8.36 -13.26 -4.36
N LEU A 118 8.54 -14.05 -3.30
CA LEU A 118 8.42 -13.63 -1.91
C LEU A 118 9.76 -13.85 -1.21
N ALA A 119 10.24 -12.82 -0.52
CA ALA A 119 11.50 -12.89 0.20
C ALA A 119 11.33 -13.57 1.57
N LEU A 120 12.29 -14.42 1.93
CA LEU A 120 12.43 -14.88 3.31
C LEU A 120 13.27 -13.87 4.12
N PRO A 121 13.00 -13.72 5.42
CA PRO A 121 13.89 -13.01 6.32
C PRO A 121 15.33 -13.53 6.26
N THR A 122 16.31 -12.65 6.41
CA THR A 122 17.72 -13.04 6.47
C THR A 122 18.05 -13.73 7.79
N GLY A 123 19.02 -14.65 7.78
CA GLY A 123 19.49 -15.32 9.00
C GLY A 123 18.46 -16.27 9.65
N LEU A 124 17.51 -16.80 8.87
CA LEU A 124 16.60 -17.82 9.37
C LEU A 124 17.35 -19.07 9.84
N THR A 125 16.83 -19.67 10.90
CA THR A 125 17.28 -20.95 11.43
C THR A 125 16.12 -21.95 11.40
N PRO A 126 16.40 -23.27 11.32
CA PRO A 126 15.34 -24.29 11.35
C PRO A 126 14.38 -24.18 12.54
N ALA A 127 14.86 -23.68 13.69
CA ALA A 127 14.06 -23.53 14.90
C ALA A 127 12.88 -22.56 14.75
N ARG A 128 12.99 -21.56 13.86
CA ARG A 128 11.96 -20.55 13.57
C ARG A 128 11.01 -20.95 12.45
N VAL A 129 11.31 -22.06 11.77
CA VAL A 129 10.59 -22.50 10.59
C VAL A 129 9.69 -23.69 10.92
N ARG A 130 8.50 -23.68 10.32
CA ARG A 130 7.61 -24.84 10.19
C ARG A 130 7.13 -24.89 8.74
N VAL A 131 7.00 -26.08 8.18
CA VAL A 131 6.46 -26.27 6.83
C VAL A 131 5.23 -27.17 6.91
N THR A 132 4.16 -26.75 6.25
CA THR A 132 2.95 -27.55 6.05
C THR A 132 2.90 -28.01 4.60
N ARG A 133 2.73 -29.32 4.40
CA ARG A 133 2.40 -29.91 3.11
C ARG A 133 0.89 -30.04 3.00
N ASP A 134 0.31 -29.47 1.95
CA ASP A 134 -1.10 -29.64 1.66
C ASP A 134 -1.39 -31.13 1.33
N PRO A 135 -2.40 -31.77 1.96
CA PRO A 135 -2.71 -33.18 1.73
C PRO A 135 -3.35 -33.47 0.37
N THR A 136 -3.89 -32.45 -0.29
CA THR A 136 -4.70 -32.54 -1.51
C THR A 136 -4.07 -31.84 -2.72
N ARG A 137 -3.08 -30.98 -2.50
CA ARG A 137 -2.42 -30.16 -3.53
C ARG A 137 -0.90 -30.37 -3.53
N PRO A 138 -0.25 -30.24 -4.68
CA PRO A 138 1.20 -30.29 -4.78
C PRO A 138 1.80 -28.96 -4.29
N LEU A 139 1.67 -28.65 -3.00
CA LEU A 139 2.08 -27.37 -2.42
C LEU A 139 2.62 -27.55 -1.01
N LEU A 140 3.69 -26.81 -0.69
CA LEU A 140 4.13 -26.56 0.68
C LEU A 140 3.89 -25.09 1.02
N VAL A 141 3.63 -24.82 2.30
CA VAL A 141 3.65 -23.45 2.86
C VAL A 141 4.65 -23.41 3.99
N LEU A 142 5.61 -22.50 3.90
CA LEU A 142 6.58 -22.22 4.96
C LEU A 142 6.05 -21.11 5.86
N TRP A 143 6.20 -21.37 7.16
CA TRP A 143 5.82 -20.49 8.25
C TRP A 143 7.08 -20.06 9.00
N VAL A 144 7.21 -18.76 9.25
CA VAL A 144 8.28 -18.17 10.09
C VAL A 144 7.65 -17.60 11.33
N ASP A 145 8.06 -18.07 12.52
CA ASP A 145 7.49 -17.66 13.81
C ASP A 145 5.95 -17.66 13.79
N ASP A 146 5.39 -18.78 13.29
CA ASP A 146 3.96 -19.04 13.12
C ASP A 146 3.21 -18.09 12.16
N TRP A 147 3.92 -17.36 11.30
CA TRP A 147 3.34 -16.55 10.24
C TRP A 147 3.55 -17.18 8.86
N PRO A 148 2.51 -17.37 8.04
CA PRO A 148 2.68 -17.95 6.71
C PRO A 148 3.44 -16.96 5.84
N THR A 149 4.55 -17.42 5.28
CA THR A 149 5.56 -16.53 4.68
C THR A 149 5.76 -16.79 3.20
N LYS A 150 5.83 -18.07 2.80
CA LYS A 150 6.17 -18.40 1.41
C LYS A 150 5.59 -19.76 0.98
N PRO A 151 4.92 -19.82 -0.18
CA PRO A 151 4.52 -21.08 -0.79
C PRO A 151 5.64 -21.69 -1.64
N TYR A 152 5.65 -23.01 -1.75
CA TYR A 152 6.54 -23.76 -2.63
C TYR A 152 5.73 -24.81 -3.40
N PRO A 153 5.45 -24.57 -4.69
CA PRO A 153 4.86 -25.57 -5.56
C PRO A 153 5.73 -26.83 -5.64
N LEU A 154 5.09 -27.99 -5.52
CA LEU A 154 5.73 -29.29 -5.71
C LEU A 154 5.63 -29.73 -7.18
N GLY A 155 6.48 -30.68 -7.56
CA GLY A 155 6.51 -31.27 -8.90
C GLY A 155 7.69 -30.83 -9.77
N GLY A 156 8.65 -30.10 -9.19
CA GLY A 156 9.88 -29.74 -9.89
C GLY A 156 10.89 -30.90 -10.00
N PRO A 157 11.96 -30.72 -10.80
CA PRO A 157 12.91 -31.79 -11.14
C PRO A 157 13.95 -32.08 -10.04
N ALA A 158 14.10 -31.20 -9.04
CA ALA A 158 15.02 -31.40 -7.94
C ALA A 158 14.34 -32.14 -6.79
N THR A 159 15.10 -32.91 -6.02
CA THR A 159 14.56 -33.66 -4.88
C THR A 159 15.19 -33.20 -3.56
N LEU A 160 14.38 -33.07 -2.52
CA LEU A 160 14.80 -32.86 -1.14
C LEU A 160 14.20 -33.97 -0.26
N THR A 161 15.06 -34.81 0.32
CA THR A 161 14.64 -35.83 1.28
C THR A 161 14.71 -35.27 2.70
N VAL A 162 13.60 -35.37 3.44
CA VAL A 162 13.47 -34.88 4.82
C VAL A 162 12.78 -35.96 5.65
N GLY A 163 13.56 -36.65 6.48
CA GLY A 163 13.05 -37.83 7.19
C GLY A 163 12.67 -38.93 6.20
N ASP A 164 11.40 -39.37 6.24
CA ASP A 164 10.82 -40.35 5.30
C ASP A 164 10.16 -39.69 4.07
N GLN A 165 10.04 -38.37 4.05
CA GLN A 165 9.41 -37.64 2.96
C GLN A 165 10.42 -37.33 1.86
N THR A 166 9.99 -37.49 0.61
CA THR A 166 10.74 -37.08 -0.58
C THR A 166 9.95 -36.02 -1.33
N LEU A 167 10.48 -34.79 -1.37
CA LEU A 167 9.83 -33.62 -1.93
C LEU A 167 10.42 -33.29 -3.30
N ALA A 168 9.56 -33.26 -4.33
CA ALA A 168 9.92 -32.81 -5.67
C ALA A 168 9.73 -31.29 -5.77
N LEU A 169 10.81 -30.56 -6.00
CA LEU A 169 10.90 -29.10 -5.90
C LEU A 169 11.62 -28.52 -7.12
N ARG A 170 11.45 -27.22 -7.37
CA ARG A 170 12.32 -26.50 -8.31
C ARG A 170 13.73 -26.40 -7.72
N PRO A 171 14.80 -26.31 -8.54
CA PRO A 171 16.16 -26.23 -8.03
C PRO A 171 16.40 -25.12 -7.00
N GLY A 172 15.81 -23.93 -7.22
CA GLY A 172 15.88 -22.81 -6.28
C GLY A 172 15.19 -23.09 -4.97
N ASP A 173 13.92 -23.51 -5.03
CA ASP A 173 13.14 -23.89 -3.82
C ASP A 173 13.86 -24.95 -2.99
N ARG A 174 14.43 -25.96 -3.66
CA ARG A 174 15.21 -27.02 -3.00
C ARG A 174 16.44 -26.44 -2.30
N ALA A 175 17.15 -25.52 -2.94
CA ALA A 175 18.33 -24.88 -2.35
C ALA A 175 17.97 -23.98 -1.15
N GLU A 176 16.85 -23.26 -1.24
CA GLU A 176 16.34 -22.39 -0.17
C GLU A 176 15.81 -23.20 1.04
N LEU A 177 15.09 -24.29 0.79
CA LEU A 177 14.50 -25.12 1.85
C LEU A 177 15.50 -26.09 2.51
N ALA A 178 16.50 -26.58 1.79
CA ALA A 178 17.44 -27.59 2.30
C ALA A 178 18.11 -27.24 3.66
N PRO A 179 18.58 -26.01 3.91
CA PRO A 179 19.18 -25.67 5.20
C PRO A 179 18.15 -25.36 6.30
N LEU A 180 16.87 -25.20 5.96
CA LEU A 180 15.81 -24.76 6.88
C LEU A 180 14.89 -25.89 7.33
N LEU A 181 14.64 -26.88 6.47
CA LEU A 181 13.62 -27.89 6.67
C LEU A 181 14.18 -29.17 7.29
N THR A 182 13.75 -29.48 8.51
CA THR A 182 14.02 -30.75 9.20
C THR A 182 12.74 -31.57 9.35
N ALA A 183 12.87 -32.88 9.61
CA ALA A 183 11.73 -33.81 9.64
C ALA A 183 10.69 -33.47 10.70
N ASP A 184 11.13 -33.00 11.87
CA ASP A 184 10.26 -32.52 12.97
C ASP A 184 9.52 -31.22 12.63
N ARG A 185 9.92 -30.52 11.57
CA ARG A 185 9.33 -29.25 11.12
C ARG A 185 8.41 -29.39 9.93
N LEU A 186 8.33 -30.57 9.33
CA LEU A 186 7.41 -30.88 8.24
C LEU A 186 6.15 -31.55 8.80
N THR A 187 4.99 -30.95 8.52
CA THR A 187 3.69 -31.49 8.92
C THR A 187 2.77 -31.56 7.71
N VAL A 188 1.82 -32.50 7.71
CA VAL A 188 0.77 -32.57 6.69
C VAL A 188 -0.49 -31.93 7.26
N ALA A 189 -0.90 -30.81 6.68
CA ALA A 189 -2.07 -30.06 7.11
C ALA A 189 -2.56 -29.16 5.97
N ALA A 190 -3.88 -28.98 5.87
CA ALA A 190 -4.45 -27.98 4.98
C ALA A 190 -4.22 -26.57 5.56
N ALA A 191 -4.05 -25.58 4.68
CA ALA A 191 -4.03 -24.18 5.08
C ALA A 191 -5.37 -23.77 5.69
N THR A 192 -5.31 -22.89 6.69
CA THR A 192 -6.50 -22.31 7.30
C THR A 192 -6.20 -20.92 7.88
N PRO A 193 -7.12 -19.96 7.72
CA PRO A 193 -8.24 -19.98 6.77
C PRO A 193 -7.75 -19.90 5.31
N ASP A 194 -8.49 -20.55 4.41
CA ASP A 194 -8.24 -20.62 2.96
C ASP A 194 -9.62 -20.58 2.29
N ARG A 195 -9.99 -19.42 1.76
CA ARG A 195 -11.36 -19.10 1.35
C ARG A 195 -11.72 -19.63 -0.02
N ASP A 196 -10.80 -19.57 -0.98
CA ASP A 196 -10.99 -20.00 -2.36
C ASP A 196 -10.53 -21.45 -2.60
N ARG A 197 -9.90 -22.05 -1.58
CA ARG A 197 -9.46 -23.44 -1.51
C ARG A 197 -8.37 -23.71 -2.52
N ASP A 198 -7.33 -22.91 -2.53
CA ASP A 198 -6.15 -23.11 -3.36
C ASP A 198 -4.94 -23.65 -2.57
N GLY A 199 -5.08 -23.80 -1.24
CA GLY A 199 -4.04 -24.29 -0.34
C GLY A 199 -3.16 -23.19 0.27
N LEU A 200 -3.43 -21.91 -0.02
CA LEU A 200 -2.75 -20.76 0.57
C LEU A 200 -3.59 -20.18 1.73
N PRO A 201 -2.97 -19.83 2.86
CA PRO A 201 -3.66 -19.06 3.88
C PRO A 201 -4.06 -17.67 3.36
N ASP A 202 -5.28 -17.21 3.65
CA ASP A 202 -5.85 -15.96 3.12
C ASP A 202 -4.92 -14.73 3.28
N VAL A 203 -4.18 -14.64 4.39
CA VAL A 203 -3.23 -13.53 4.63
C VAL A 203 -2.04 -13.55 3.67
N LEU A 204 -1.52 -14.74 3.34
CA LEU A 204 -0.40 -14.94 2.43
C LEU A 204 -0.87 -14.77 0.99
N ASP A 205 -2.06 -15.28 0.70
CA ASP A 205 -2.69 -15.16 -0.61
C ASP A 205 -3.00 -13.70 -0.96
N ALA A 206 -3.53 -12.92 -0.01
CA ALA A 206 -3.72 -11.48 -0.22
C ALA A 206 -2.39 -10.74 -0.48
N LEU A 207 -1.31 -11.13 0.20
CA LEU A 207 0.02 -10.58 -0.08
C LEU A 207 0.49 -10.92 -1.49
N ILE A 208 0.31 -12.15 -1.96
CA ILE A 208 0.62 -12.58 -3.33
C ILE A 208 -0.16 -11.74 -4.35
N GLY A 209 -1.47 -11.55 -4.12
CA GLY A 209 -2.29 -10.65 -4.93
C GLY A 209 -1.76 -9.23 -4.97
N ALA A 210 -1.28 -8.70 -3.84
CA ALA A 210 -0.62 -7.39 -3.80
C ALA A 210 0.70 -7.40 -4.61
N ARG A 211 1.55 -8.42 -4.49
CA ARG A 211 2.78 -8.57 -5.29
C ARG A 211 2.49 -8.60 -6.78
N LYS A 212 1.41 -9.25 -7.22
CA LYS A 212 0.95 -9.24 -8.62
C LYS A 212 0.64 -7.84 -9.12
N THR A 213 0.12 -6.95 -8.28
CA THR A 213 -0.10 -5.53 -8.67
C THR A 213 1.21 -4.78 -8.89
N VAL A 214 2.25 -5.05 -8.08
CA VAL A 214 3.59 -4.49 -8.30
C VAL A 214 4.18 -5.02 -9.61
N GLN A 215 4.09 -6.32 -9.86
CA GLN A 215 4.60 -6.94 -11.08
C GLN A 215 3.89 -6.42 -12.34
N ASN A 216 2.58 -6.16 -12.23
CA ASN A 216 1.78 -5.59 -13.31
C ASN A 216 2.05 -4.10 -13.55
N ALA A 217 2.50 -3.37 -12.52
CA ALA A 217 2.83 -1.94 -12.57
C ALA A 217 1.68 -1.08 -13.13
N ASP A 218 0.45 -1.26 -12.64
CA ASP A 218 -0.70 -0.47 -13.10
C ASP A 218 -0.55 1.02 -12.76
N ALA A 219 -0.88 1.89 -13.70
CA ALA A 219 -0.75 3.33 -13.56
C ALA A 219 -1.79 3.92 -12.60
N TYR A 220 -1.43 4.96 -11.86
CA TYR A 220 -2.40 5.69 -11.07
C TYR A 220 -3.45 6.37 -11.96
N ARG A 221 -4.74 6.07 -11.74
CA ARG A 221 -5.88 6.76 -12.36
C ARG A 221 -7.12 6.70 -11.47
N GLY A 222 -7.47 7.82 -10.83
CA GLY A 222 -8.56 7.93 -9.85
C GLY A 222 -9.97 8.24 -10.39
N GLY A 223 -10.24 7.91 -11.65
CA GLY A 223 -11.53 8.19 -12.30
C GLY A 223 -12.71 7.36 -11.77
N TYR A 224 -13.92 7.92 -11.88
CA TYR A 224 -15.14 7.13 -11.76
C TYR A 224 -15.34 6.31 -13.04
N GLU A 225 -15.59 5.02 -12.89
CA GLU A 225 -15.79 4.10 -14.01
C GLU A 225 -16.91 3.12 -13.69
N SER A 226 -17.74 2.82 -14.68
CA SER A 226 -18.75 1.77 -14.56
C SER A 226 -18.06 0.41 -14.71
N ILE A 227 -18.24 -0.45 -13.72
CA ILE A 227 -17.61 -1.77 -13.67
C ILE A 227 -18.66 -2.86 -13.43
N PRO A 228 -18.40 -4.12 -13.79
CA PRO A 228 -19.32 -5.22 -13.52
C PRO A 228 -19.66 -5.37 -12.02
N PHE A 229 -20.74 -6.08 -11.72
CA PHE A 229 -21.07 -6.48 -10.36
C PHE A 229 -21.77 -7.85 -10.39
N PRO A 230 -21.39 -8.82 -9.54
CA PRO A 230 -20.26 -8.81 -8.61
C PRO A 230 -18.90 -8.94 -9.30
N MET A 231 -17.80 -8.95 -8.52
CA MET A 231 -16.43 -9.15 -9.00
C MET A 231 -15.92 -8.12 -10.02
N GLY A 232 -16.50 -6.92 -10.06
CA GLY A 232 -16.03 -5.84 -10.92
C GLY A 232 -14.66 -5.32 -10.52
N ASP A 233 -13.85 -4.98 -11.52
CA ASP A 233 -12.59 -4.25 -11.37
C ASP A 233 -12.50 -3.20 -12.46
N VAL A 234 -11.67 -2.18 -12.23
CA VAL A 234 -11.20 -1.30 -13.31
C VAL A 234 -10.24 -2.08 -14.22
N PRO A 235 -10.02 -1.63 -15.46
CA PRO A 235 -9.07 -2.26 -16.36
C PRO A 235 -7.68 -2.44 -15.72
N ARG A 236 -7.02 -3.55 -16.06
CA ARG A 236 -5.76 -4.00 -15.44
C ARG A 236 -4.60 -3.01 -15.54
N ASP A 237 -4.62 -2.10 -16.51
CA ASP A 237 -3.54 -1.14 -16.77
C ASP A 237 -3.55 0.06 -15.81
N HIS A 238 -4.58 0.22 -14.96
CA HIS A 238 -4.64 1.33 -14.03
C HIS A 238 -5.45 1.04 -12.75
N GLY A 239 -5.34 1.93 -11.77
CA GLY A 239 -6.09 1.87 -10.53
C GLY A 239 -5.67 2.97 -9.55
N VAL A 240 -6.17 2.88 -8.33
CA VAL A 240 -5.70 3.69 -7.19
C VAL A 240 -5.31 2.81 -6.00
N CYS A 241 -4.86 3.43 -4.91
CA CYS A 241 -4.44 2.75 -3.69
C CYS A 241 -5.45 1.71 -3.16
N THR A 242 -6.76 1.98 -3.24
CA THR A 242 -7.78 1.00 -2.85
C THR A 242 -7.92 -0.15 -3.83
N ASP A 243 -7.64 0.05 -5.12
CA ASP A 243 -7.74 -1.01 -6.14
C ASP A 243 -6.66 -2.07 -5.93
N VAL A 244 -5.50 -1.70 -5.38
CA VAL A 244 -4.50 -2.65 -4.88
C VAL A 244 -5.12 -3.57 -3.81
N ILE A 245 -5.89 -3.01 -2.87
CA ILE A 245 -6.56 -3.78 -1.82
C ILE A 245 -7.66 -4.67 -2.39
N VAL A 246 -8.44 -4.16 -3.35
CA VAL A 246 -9.49 -4.93 -4.04
C VAL A 246 -8.88 -6.16 -4.71
N ARG A 247 -7.77 -5.98 -5.43
CA ARG A 247 -7.06 -7.03 -6.16
C ARG A 247 -6.39 -8.03 -5.22
N ALA A 248 -5.73 -7.55 -4.17
CA ALA A 248 -5.14 -8.39 -3.13
C ALA A 248 -6.19 -9.28 -2.45
N LEU A 249 -7.27 -8.69 -1.96
CA LEU A 249 -8.35 -9.46 -1.31
C LEU A 249 -9.07 -10.39 -2.29
N ARG A 250 -9.20 -9.99 -3.56
CA ARG A 250 -9.77 -10.86 -4.60
C ARG A 250 -8.91 -12.09 -4.86
N ASN A 251 -7.59 -11.96 -4.77
CA ASN A 251 -6.66 -13.10 -4.86
C ASN A 251 -7.02 -14.13 -3.80
N ALA A 252 -7.18 -13.69 -2.54
CA ALA A 252 -7.70 -14.46 -1.40
C ALA A 252 -9.20 -14.83 -1.44
N GLY A 253 -9.83 -14.86 -2.62
CA GLY A 253 -11.23 -15.24 -2.77
C GLY A 253 -12.27 -14.28 -2.17
N ILE A 254 -11.89 -13.05 -1.82
CA ILE A 254 -12.78 -12.06 -1.22
C ILE A 254 -13.22 -11.03 -2.28
N ASP A 255 -14.49 -11.09 -2.68
CA ASP A 255 -15.14 -10.02 -3.44
C ASP A 255 -15.41 -8.81 -2.54
N LEU A 256 -14.46 -7.87 -2.46
CA LEU A 256 -14.60 -6.65 -1.66
C LEU A 256 -15.77 -5.77 -2.14
N GLN A 257 -16.07 -5.77 -3.44
CA GLN A 257 -17.18 -5.02 -4.02
C GLN A 257 -18.52 -5.55 -3.47
N ALA A 258 -18.77 -6.85 -3.59
CA ALA A 258 -20.00 -7.46 -3.07
C ALA A 258 -20.08 -7.47 -1.54
N ALA A 259 -18.96 -7.76 -0.86
CA ALA A 259 -18.92 -7.82 0.59
C ALA A 259 -19.21 -6.47 1.25
N LEU A 260 -18.64 -5.38 0.71
CA LEU A 260 -18.91 -4.03 1.20
C LEU A 260 -20.35 -3.60 0.91
N GLN A 261 -20.90 -3.91 -0.27
CA GLN A 261 -22.30 -3.62 -0.58
C GLN A 261 -23.26 -4.39 0.33
N ALA A 262 -22.95 -5.64 0.67
CA ALA A 262 -23.73 -6.42 1.62
C ALA A 262 -23.65 -5.84 3.04
N ASP A 263 -22.48 -5.37 3.47
CA ASP A 263 -22.33 -4.74 4.78
C ASP A 263 -23.00 -3.37 4.87
N LEU A 264 -22.91 -2.55 3.83
CA LEU A 264 -23.63 -1.28 3.69
C LEU A 264 -25.14 -1.44 3.89
N ARG A 265 -25.73 -2.49 3.32
CA ARG A 265 -27.16 -2.79 3.49
C ARG A 265 -27.51 -3.19 4.92
N ARG A 266 -26.63 -3.93 5.60
CA ARG A 266 -26.86 -4.41 6.97
C ARG A 266 -26.58 -3.35 8.04
N ALA A 267 -25.61 -2.48 7.82
CA ALA A 267 -25.08 -1.55 8.82
C ALA A 267 -24.97 -0.12 8.30
N ARG A 268 -26.02 0.38 7.64
CA ARG A 268 -26.03 1.67 6.93
C ARG A 268 -25.53 2.87 7.75
N SER A 269 -25.80 2.88 9.06
CA SER A 269 -25.38 3.93 10.00
C SER A 269 -23.87 4.02 10.19
N ALA A 270 -23.12 2.93 9.94
CA ALA A 270 -21.66 2.93 9.99
C ALA A 270 -21.02 3.69 8.81
N TYR A 271 -21.81 4.02 7.77
CA TYR A 271 -21.34 4.62 6.51
C TYR A 271 -22.01 5.98 6.23
N PRO A 272 -21.83 7.01 7.08
CA PRO A 272 -22.51 8.31 6.92
C PRO A 272 -22.11 9.08 5.65
N MET A 273 -20.95 8.74 5.08
CA MET A 273 -20.43 9.32 3.83
C MET A 273 -21.18 8.82 2.58
N VAL A 274 -21.61 7.56 2.58
CA VAL A 274 -22.38 6.96 1.48
C VAL A 274 -23.77 7.55 1.48
N LYS A 275 -24.36 7.82 0.31
CA LYS A 275 -25.73 8.34 0.14
C LYS A 275 -26.61 7.29 -0.54
N GLY A 276 -27.92 7.36 -0.30
CA GLY A 276 -28.88 6.39 -0.85
C GLY A 276 -28.51 4.94 -0.51
N ARG A 277 -28.60 4.07 -1.52
CA ARG A 277 -28.32 2.62 -1.43
C ARG A 277 -26.83 2.25 -1.58
N GLY A 278 -25.95 3.22 -1.83
CA GLY A 278 -24.58 2.96 -2.23
C GLY A 278 -24.42 2.83 -3.75
N ASP A 279 -23.18 2.90 -4.22
CA ASP A 279 -22.78 2.72 -5.61
C ASP A 279 -21.71 1.61 -5.72
N PRO A 280 -22.08 0.45 -6.30
CA PRO A 280 -21.16 -0.69 -6.43
C PRO A 280 -19.94 -0.38 -7.32
N ASN A 281 -19.98 0.67 -8.13
CA ASN A 281 -18.86 1.04 -9.00
C ASN A 281 -17.71 1.73 -8.25
N ILE A 282 -17.97 2.35 -7.10
CA ILE A 282 -16.99 3.25 -6.46
C ILE A 282 -16.87 3.09 -4.95
N ASP A 283 -17.88 2.61 -4.22
CA ASP A 283 -17.85 2.62 -2.76
C ASP A 283 -16.68 1.84 -2.16
N HIS A 284 -16.36 0.66 -2.71
CA HIS A 284 -15.23 -0.16 -2.29
C HIS A 284 -13.87 0.39 -2.73
N ARG A 285 -13.87 1.40 -3.62
CA ARG A 285 -12.70 2.10 -4.14
C ARG A 285 -12.45 3.44 -3.42
N ARG A 286 -13.00 3.61 -2.20
CA ARG A 286 -12.86 4.83 -1.39
C ARG A 286 -12.34 4.47 0.00
N VAL A 287 -11.18 4.99 0.39
CA VAL A 287 -10.57 4.75 1.71
C VAL A 287 -11.54 5.01 2.86
N LYS A 288 -12.27 6.13 2.81
CA LYS A 288 -13.26 6.49 3.85
C LYS A 288 -14.42 5.52 3.96
N THR A 289 -14.81 4.89 2.85
CA THR A 289 -15.88 3.88 2.82
C THR A 289 -15.34 2.50 3.19
N LEU A 290 -14.09 2.18 2.88
CA LEU A 290 -13.44 0.94 3.33
C LEU A 290 -13.22 0.90 4.84
N LEU A 291 -12.85 2.02 5.47
CA LEU A 291 -12.49 2.03 6.90
C LEU A 291 -13.57 1.39 7.81
N PRO A 292 -14.88 1.74 7.72
CA PRO A 292 -15.91 1.06 8.52
C PRO A 292 -16.02 -0.44 8.21
N TYR A 293 -15.85 -0.84 6.95
CA TYR A 293 -15.86 -2.25 6.56
C TYR A 293 -14.69 -3.00 7.23
N LEU A 294 -13.46 -2.48 7.10
CA LEU A 294 -12.27 -3.11 7.68
C LEU A 294 -12.38 -3.27 9.20
N ARG A 295 -12.85 -2.25 9.92
CA ARG A 295 -13.11 -2.33 11.38
C ARG A 295 -14.10 -3.42 11.79
N ARG A 296 -15.04 -3.76 10.91
CA ARG A 296 -16.12 -4.71 11.20
C ARG A 296 -15.76 -6.15 10.83
N HIS A 297 -14.87 -6.33 9.86
CA HIS A 297 -14.61 -7.63 9.23
C HIS A 297 -13.18 -8.15 9.41
N LEU A 298 -12.20 -7.27 9.67
CA LEU A 298 -10.80 -7.63 9.88
C LEU A 298 -10.39 -7.44 11.34
N GLU A 299 -9.25 -8.02 11.72
CA GLU A 299 -8.64 -7.77 13.02
C GLU A 299 -8.02 -6.39 13.05
N THR A 300 -8.34 -5.62 14.10
CA THR A 300 -7.76 -4.30 14.30
C THR A 300 -6.50 -4.45 15.15
N HIS A 301 -5.41 -3.86 14.68
CA HIS A 301 -4.12 -3.85 15.34
C HIS A 301 -3.70 -2.43 15.72
N SER A 302 -2.68 -2.32 16.58
CA SER A 302 -2.11 -1.03 16.95
C SER A 302 -1.59 -0.29 15.71
N PRO A 303 -1.83 1.03 15.56
CA PRO A 303 -1.19 1.82 14.52
C PRO A 303 0.28 2.15 14.84
N ALA A 304 0.77 1.79 16.04
CA ALA A 304 2.17 1.97 16.40
C ALA A 304 3.08 1.10 15.51
N ILE A 305 4.09 1.72 14.94
CA ILE A 305 5.05 1.06 14.03
C ILE A 305 6.22 0.40 14.78
N ASP A 306 6.41 0.76 16.04
CA ASP A 306 7.52 0.40 16.91
C ASP A 306 7.09 -0.46 18.12
N ASP A 307 5.92 -1.11 18.05
CA ASP A 307 5.43 -2.00 19.10
C ASP A 307 5.96 -3.44 18.89
N PRO A 308 6.92 -3.93 19.69
CA PRO A 308 7.45 -5.28 19.54
C PRO A 308 6.45 -6.38 19.91
N ALA A 309 5.38 -6.06 20.67
CA ALA A 309 4.35 -7.03 21.04
C ALA A 309 3.30 -7.20 19.94
N ASP A 310 3.18 -6.22 19.05
CA ASP A 310 2.28 -6.24 17.90
C ASP A 310 3.03 -5.71 16.66
N PRO A 311 4.02 -6.46 16.14
CA PRO A 311 4.79 -6.03 14.99
C PRO A 311 3.92 -5.97 13.73
N ILE A 312 4.27 -5.07 12.82
CA ILE A 312 3.70 -5.06 11.46
C ILE A 312 4.12 -6.36 10.77
N ARG A 313 3.16 -7.09 10.22
CA ARG A 313 3.40 -8.34 9.50
C ARG A 313 3.11 -8.17 8.00
N PRO A 314 3.82 -8.93 7.14
CA PRO A 314 3.52 -8.95 5.71
C PRO A 314 2.05 -9.34 5.49
N GLY A 315 1.34 -8.60 4.64
CA GLY A 315 -0.09 -8.75 4.42
C GLY A 315 -0.97 -7.85 5.30
N ASP A 316 -0.42 -7.13 6.28
CA ASP A 316 -1.20 -6.14 7.05
C ASP A 316 -1.67 -4.99 6.14
N LEU A 317 -2.95 -4.60 6.26
CA LEU A 317 -3.52 -3.44 5.59
C LEU A 317 -3.30 -2.20 6.45
N ILE A 318 -2.66 -1.17 5.88
CA ILE A 318 -2.26 0.04 6.61
C ILE A 318 -2.88 1.27 5.96
N LEU A 319 -3.56 2.09 6.77
CA LEU A 319 -4.16 3.35 6.33
C LEU A 319 -3.33 4.53 6.83
N PHE A 320 -3.15 5.51 5.95
CA PHE A 320 -2.30 6.67 6.16
C PHE A 320 -3.07 7.98 6.09
N ASP A 321 -2.57 8.99 6.81
CA ASP A 321 -2.98 10.39 6.70
C ASP A 321 -1.88 11.14 5.93
N THR A 322 -2.13 11.44 4.65
CA THR A 322 -1.15 12.05 3.74
C THR A 322 -1.40 13.55 3.55
N PHE A 323 -2.53 14.09 4.02
CA PHE A 323 -2.90 15.49 3.83
C PHE A 323 -2.81 16.30 5.14
N PRO A 324 -1.77 17.14 5.31
CA PRO A 324 -1.63 17.97 6.51
C PRO A 324 -2.80 18.94 6.73
N SER A 325 -3.47 19.37 5.65
CA SER A 325 -4.59 20.31 5.68
C SER A 325 -5.92 19.66 6.07
N ARG A 326 -6.01 18.33 6.05
CA ARG A 326 -7.23 17.59 6.36
C ARG A 326 -6.90 16.24 6.98
N SER A 327 -6.86 16.22 8.31
CA SER A 327 -6.58 14.98 9.03
C SER A 327 -7.66 13.91 8.81
N GLY A 328 -7.19 12.67 8.76
CA GLY A 328 -7.97 11.45 8.61
C GLY A 328 -7.42 10.56 7.49
N PRO A 329 -7.74 9.25 7.50
CA PRO A 329 -7.19 8.34 6.50
C PRO A 329 -7.68 8.69 5.09
N ASP A 330 -6.73 8.83 4.19
CA ASP A 330 -6.96 9.14 2.77
C ASP A 330 -6.20 8.22 1.81
N HIS A 331 -5.19 7.50 2.32
CA HIS A 331 -4.40 6.53 1.57
C HIS A 331 -4.38 5.17 2.26
N ILE A 332 -4.13 4.10 1.50
CA ILE A 332 -4.09 2.72 2.00
C ILE A 332 -3.07 1.90 1.22
N GLY A 333 -2.44 0.93 1.87
CA GLY A 333 -1.56 -0.04 1.23
C GLY A 333 -1.46 -1.34 2.03
N ILE A 334 -0.66 -2.27 1.54
CA ILE A 334 -0.38 -3.56 2.19
C ILE A 334 1.10 -3.62 2.56
N ALA A 335 1.40 -4.07 3.78
CA ALA A 335 2.77 -4.30 4.22
C ALA A 335 3.41 -5.43 3.41
N SER A 336 4.56 -5.15 2.81
CA SER A 336 5.41 -6.10 2.09
C SER A 336 6.19 -6.97 3.06
N GLU A 337 6.64 -8.13 2.57
CA GLU A 337 7.67 -8.95 3.23
C GLU A 337 9.08 -8.35 3.13
N ARG A 338 9.27 -7.34 2.28
CA ARG A 338 10.54 -6.66 2.08
C ARG A 338 10.64 -5.43 2.98
N ALA A 339 11.82 -5.21 3.55
CA ALA A 339 12.13 -4.01 4.32
C ALA A 339 12.72 -2.92 3.41
N GLY A 340 12.41 -1.66 3.73
CA GLY A 340 13.01 -0.48 3.10
C GLY A 340 14.31 -0.05 3.78
N ASP A 341 14.85 1.08 3.34
CA ASP A 341 16.07 1.67 3.92
C ASP A 341 15.88 2.09 5.38
N SER A 342 14.63 2.39 5.78
CA SER A 342 14.27 2.66 7.18
C SER A 342 14.34 1.43 8.10
N GLY A 343 14.48 0.24 7.54
CA GLY A 343 14.38 -1.04 8.27
C GLY A 343 12.94 -1.46 8.58
N LEU A 344 11.94 -0.67 8.19
CA LEU A 344 10.52 -1.00 8.31
C LEU A 344 10.01 -1.70 7.03
N PRO A 345 8.91 -2.45 7.10
CA PRO A 345 8.28 -3.02 5.91
C PRO A 345 7.95 -1.96 4.86
N LEU A 346 8.28 -2.24 3.60
CA LEU A 346 7.79 -1.45 2.48
C LEU A 346 6.27 -1.60 2.37
N ILE A 347 5.62 -0.61 1.76
CA ILE A 347 4.17 -0.61 1.55
C ILE A 347 3.88 -0.75 0.06
N ILE A 348 3.21 -1.84 -0.31
CA ILE A 348 2.65 -2.06 -1.63
C ILE A 348 1.44 -1.14 -1.79
N ASN A 349 1.53 -0.18 -2.71
CA ASN A 349 0.48 0.80 -2.94
C ASN A 349 0.58 1.45 -4.33
N ASN A 350 -0.50 2.11 -4.74
CA ASN A 350 -0.53 2.97 -5.91
C ASN A 350 -0.71 4.43 -5.44
N TRP A 351 0.38 5.20 -5.44
CA TRP A 351 0.53 6.41 -4.63
C TRP A 351 -0.27 7.61 -5.16
N THR A 352 0.08 8.11 -6.35
CA THR A 352 -0.51 9.35 -6.90
C THR A 352 -0.32 9.45 -8.41
N ASP A 353 -0.90 10.50 -9.02
CA ASP A 353 -0.79 10.80 -10.44
C ASP A 353 0.68 10.77 -10.90
N GLY A 354 0.94 10.08 -12.02
CA GLY A 354 2.28 9.91 -12.58
C GLY A 354 3.10 8.78 -11.97
N THR A 355 2.53 8.00 -11.04
CA THR A 355 3.15 6.78 -10.51
C THR A 355 2.46 5.51 -11.03
N VAL A 356 3.11 4.37 -10.79
CA VAL A 356 2.54 3.03 -10.96
C VAL A 356 2.54 2.32 -9.61
N THR A 357 1.77 1.25 -9.47
CA THR A 357 1.82 0.42 -8.26
C THR A 357 3.23 -0.08 -7.99
N THR A 358 3.72 0.16 -6.77
CA THR A 358 5.07 -0.17 -6.36
C THR A 358 5.15 -0.37 -4.84
N GLU A 359 6.35 -0.70 -4.36
CA GLU A 359 6.70 -0.79 -2.95
C GLU A 359 7.36 0.52 -2.51
N MET A 360 6.87 1.16 -1.44
CA MET A 360 7.42 2.43 -0.96
C MET A 360 7.70 2.39 0.54
N ASP A 361 8.79 3.04 0.97
CA ASP A 361 9.16 3.18 2.37
C ASP A 361 8.37 4.32 3.03
N LEU A 362 7.07 4.08 3.28
CA LEU A 362 6.13 5.10 3.78
C LEU A 362 6.10 5.20 5.31
N LEU A 363 6.32 4.08 6.01
CA LEU A 363 6.15 4.00 7.46
C LEU A 363 7.07 4.93 8.23
N ALA A 364 8.20 5.32 7.64
CA ALA A 364 9.18 6.20 8.26
C ALA A 364 8.74 7.68 8.34
N TRP A 365 7.80 8.14 7.52
CA TRP A 365 7.48 9.57 7.40
C TRP A 365 6.00 9.90 7.16
N VAL A 366 5.16 8.92 6.81
CA VAL A 366 3.72 9.10 6.67
C VAL A 366 3.00 8.60 7.92
N PRO A 367 2.18 9.43 8.59
CA PRO A 367 1.42 9.01 9.77
C PRO A 367 0.50 7.81 9.49
N VAL A 368 0.71 6.72 10.23
CA VAL A 368 -0.20 5.57 10.26
C VAL A 368 -1.40 5.90 11.14
N THR A 369 -2.59 5.71 10.60
CA THR A 369 -3.85 5.96 11.31
C THR A 369 -4.50 4.68 11.80
N HIS A 370 -4.42 3.60 11.01
CA HIS A 370 -5.06 2.32 11.30
C HIS A 370 -4.24 1.19 10.70
N ARG A 371 -4.24 0.03 11.37
CA ARG A 371 -3.69 -1.22 10.87
C ARG A 371 -4.71 -2.34 11.02
N PHE A 372 -4.88 -3.14 9.98
CA PHE A 372 -5.80 -4.28 9.95
C PHE A 372 -5.10 -5.53 9.43
N ARG A 373 -5.61 -6.70 9.83
CA ARG A 373 -5.11 -8.00 9.39
C ARG A 373 -6.28 -8.91 9.00
N LEU A 374 -6.13 -9.68 7.92
CA LEU A 374 -7.12 -10.71 7.58
C LEU A 374 -7.14 -11.76 8.69
N ARG A 375 -8.33 -12.29 8.97
CA ARG A 375 -8.56 -13.34 9.95
C ARG A 375 -8.31 -14.71 9.38
#